data_AF-A0A530AJT7-F1
#
_entry.id   AF-A0A530AJT7-F1
#
_cell.length_a   1.000
_cell.length_b   1.000
_cell.length_c   1.000
_cell.angle_alpha   90.00
_cell.angle_beta   90.00
_cell.angle_gamma   90.00
#
_symmetry.space_group_name_H-M   'P 1'
#
loop_
_entity.id
_entity.type
_entity.pdbx_description
1 polymer ?
#
loop_
_entity_poly.entity_id
_entity_poly.type
_entity_poly.pdbx_seq_one_letter_code
_entity_poly.pdbx_strand_id
1 'polypeptide(L)' 'ECTQEIAAKKAQDMAAALQEAITKDPSKAADLTAKVQAVTTKYQGATTLDEACKAYDELTATIKG' A
#
# COMPACT_ATOMS: atom_id res chain seq x y z
N GLU A 1 -3.83 16.04 -6.61
CA GLU A 1 -3.78 15.29 -7.88
C GLU A 1 -2.68 14.26 -7.79
N CYS A 2 -3.06 13.00 -7.69
CA CYS A 2 -2.14 11.89 -7.73
C CYS A 2 -1.72 11.64 -9.17
N THR A 3 -0.45 11.87 -9.46
CA THR A 3 0.13 11.48 -10.75
C THR A 3 0.57 10.02 -10.70
N GLN A 4 0.77 9.41 -11.88
CA GLN A 4 1.33 8.06 -11.98
C GLN A 4 2.67 7.92 -11.22
N GLU A 5 3.50 8.96 -11.26
CA GLU A 5 4.77 9.01 -10.54
C GLU A 5 4.56 8.97 -9.02
N ILE A 6 3.61 9.74 -8.50
CA ILE A 6 3.27 9.74 -7.08
C ILE A 6 2.68 8.38 -6.67
N ALA A 7 1.79 7.81 -7.49
CA ALA A 7 1.22 6.49 -7.22
C ALA A 7 2.30 5.40 -7.15
N ALA A 8 3.25 5.42 -8.10
CA ALA A 8 4.38 4.50 -8.11
C ALA A 8 5.25 4.65 -6.87
N LYS A 9 5.55 5.90 -6.47
CA LYS A 9 6.32 6.19 -5.26
C LYS A 9 5.62 5.70 -3.99
N LYS A 10 4.31 5.91 -3.87
CA LYS A 10 3.51 5.40 -2.73
C LYS A 10 3.47 3.88 -2.69
N ALA A 11 3.34 3.22 -3.83
CA ALA A 11 3.42 1.76 -3.88
C ALA A 11 4.79 1.25 -3.40
N GLN A 12 5.88 1.93 -3.75
CA GLN A 12 7.22 1.62 -3.23
C GLN A 12 7.32 1.85 -1.72
N ASP A 13 6.86 2.99 -1.21
CA ASP A 13 6.87 3.32 0.22
C ASP A 13 6.06 2.30 1.04
N MET A 14 4.91 1.86 0.51
CA MET A 14 4.07 0.83 1.09
C MET A 14 4.78 -0.53 1.13
N ALA A 15 5.43 -0.94 0.04
CA ALA A 15 6.18 -2.20 -0.02
C ALA A 15 7.36 -2.20 0.95
N ALA A 16 8.09 -1.08 1.06
CA ALA A 16 9.16 -0.92 2.03
C ALA A 16 8.63 -1.01 3.47
N ALA A 17 7.53 -0.30 3.77
CA ALA A 17 6.87 -0.37 5.07
C ALA A 17 6.41 -1.79 5.40
N LEU A 18 5.84 -2.50 4.42
CA LEU A 18 5.39 -3.88 4.57
C LEU A 18 6.56 -4.76 4.99
N GLN A 19 7.70 -4.63 4.31
CA GLN A 19 8.87 -5.43 4.60
C GLN A 19 9.46 -5.14 5.98
N GLU A 20 9.47 -3.88 6.42
CA GLU A 20 9.85 -3.51 7.79
C GLU A 20 8.86 -4.07 8.83
N ALA A 21 7.55 -3.96 8.59
CA ALA A 21 6.52 -4.46 9.49
C ALA A 21 6.55 -5.98 9.60
N ILE A 22 6.78 -6.69 8.49
CA ILE A 22 6.99 -8.14 8.46
C ILE A 22 8.24 -8.53 9.25
N THR A 23 9.31 -7.74 9.14
CA THR A 23 10.55 -8.02 9.87
C THR A 23 10.36 -7.82 11.38
N LYS A 24 9.59 -6.80 11.78
CA LYS A 24 9.25 -6.54 13.19
C LYS A 24 8.25 -7.54 13.75
N ASP A 25 7.25 -7.89 12.96
CA ASP A 25 6.14 -8.77 13.33
C ASP A 25 5.76 -9.69 12.17
N PRO A 26 6.49 -10.81 11.99
CA PRO A 26 6.25 -11.74 10.89
C PRO A 26 4.89 -12.42 10.97
N SER A 27 4.21 -12.41 12.12
CA SER A 27 2.86 -12.95 12.27
C SER A 27 1.83 -12.15 11.45
N LYS A 28 2.08 -10.85 11.27
CA LYS A 28 1.22 -9.96 10.49
C LYS A 28 1.50 -10.01 9.00
N ALA A 29 2.53 -10.73 8.56
CA ALA A 29 2.92 -10.78 7.15
C ALA A 29 1.80 -11.22 6.22
N ALA A 30 1.04 -12.25 6.62
CA ALA A 30 -0.09 -12.74 5.86
C ALA A 30 -1.21 -11.68 5.77
N ASP A 31 -1.56 -11.04 6.89
CA ASP A 31 -2.60 -10.00 6.95
C ASP A 31 -2.23 -8.76 6.13
N LEU A 32 -1.00 -8.25 6.31
CA LEU A 32 -0.54 -7.05 5.63
C LEU A 32 -0.34 -7.30 4.12
N THR A 33 0.18 -8.46 3.73
CA THR A 33 0.31 -8.84 2.31
C THR A 33 -1.07 -8.96 1.66
N ALA A 34 -2.04 -9.56 2.35
CA ALA A 34 -3.41 -9.65 1.85
C ALA A 34 -4.04 -8.26 1.67
N LYS A 35 -3.81 -7.33 2.60
CA LYS A 35 -4.28 -5.94 2.48
C LYS A 35 -3.63 -5.21 1.31
N VAL A 36 -2.32 -5.36 1.12
CA VAL A 36 -1.59 -4.78 -0.02
C VAL A 36 -2.13 -5.30 -1.34
N GLN A 37 -2.32 -6.62 -1.46
CA GLN A 37 -2.92 -7.20 -2.67
C GLN A 37 -4.35 -6.71 -2.88
N ALA A 38 -5.18 -6.67 -1.83
CA ALA A 38 -6.57 -6.21 -1.92
C ALA A 38 -6.67 -4.76 -2.40
N VAL A 39 -5.85 -3.85 -1.85
CA VAL A 39 -5.74 -2.46 -2.30
C VAL A 39 -5.27 -2.44 -3.76
N THR A 40 -4.15 -3.09 -4.07
CA THR A 40 -3.59 -3.08 -5.44
C THR A 40 -4.60 -3.59 -6.47
N THR A 41 -5.30 -4.70 -6.20
CA THR A 41 -6.34 -5.25 -7.08
C THR A 41 -7.56 -4.33 -7.19
N LYS A 42 -8.00 -3.73 -6.08
CA LYS A 42 -9.12 -2.77 -6.08
C LYS A 42 -8.81 -1.54 -6.92
N TYR A 43 -7.57 -1.06 -6.88
CA TYR A 43 -7.14 0.12 -7.63
C TYR A 43 -6.57 -0.19 -9.02
N GLN A 44 -6.31 -1.46 -9.35
CA GLN A 44 -5.93 -1.89 -10.69
C GLN A 44 -7.01 -1.60 -11.74
N GLY A 45 -8.28 -1.56 -11.32
CA GLY A 45 -9.43 -1.18 -12.15
C GLY A 45 -10.10 0.13 -11.73
N ALA A 46 -9.55 0.84 -10.73
CA ALA A 46 -10.12 2.10 -10.28
C ALA A 46 -9.92 3.21 -11.31
N THR A 47 -10.94 4.05 -11.44
CA THR A 47 -11.07 5.04 -12.52
C THR A 47 -10.20 6.28 -12.31
N THR A 48 -9.67 6.50 -11.09
CA THR A 48 -8.88 7.69 -10.75
C THR A 48 -7.65 7.37 -9.91
N LEU A 49 -6.52 7.98 -10.29
CA LEU A 49 -5.24 7.82 -9.58
C LEU A 49 -5.29 8.38 -8.15
N ASP A 50 -6.10 9.42 -7.89
CA ASP A 50 -6.21 10.04 -6.55
C ASP A 50 -6.71 9.07 -5.49
N GLU A 51 -7.72 8.26 -5.80
CA GLU A 51 -8.22 7.25 -4.87
C GLU A 51 -7.17 6.16 -4.59
N ALA A 52 -6.40 5.77 -5.63
CA ALA A 52 -5.32 4.81 -5.47
C ALA A 52 -4.22 5.35 -4.55
N CYS A 53 -3.77 6.59 -4.77
CA CYS A 53 -2.79 7.25 -3.91
C CYS A 53 -3.25 7.30 -2.45
N LYS A 54 -4.50 7.70 -2.21
CA LYS A 54 -5.04 7.82 -0.86
C LYS A 54 -5.05 6.47 -0.14
N ALA A 55 -5.46 5.41 -0.83
CA ALA A 55 -5.46 4.08 -0.25
C ALA A 55 -4.07 3.52 0.01
N TYR A 56 -3.10 3.80 -0.88
CA TYR A 56 -1.70 3.45 -0.61
C TYR A 56 -1.16 4.19 0.62
N ASP A 57 -1.50 5.47 0.81
CA ASP A 57 -1.12 6.21 2.02
C ASP A 57 -1.76 5.61 3.28
N GLU A 58 -3.08 5.37 3.27
CA GLU A 58 -3.79 4.81 4.43
C GLU A 58 -3.25 3.43 4.81
N LEU A 59 -2.97 2.58 3.82
CA LEU A 59 -2.40 1.27 4.07
C LEU A 59 -0.95 1.38 4.55
N THR A 60 -0.14 2.26 3.97
CA THR A 60 1.23 2.51 4.44
C THR A 60 1.24 3.00 5.88
N ALA A 61 0.35 3.93 6.24
CA ALA A 61 0.20 4.41 7.61
C ALA A 61 -0.25 3.29 8.56
N THR A 62 -1.17 2.43 8.13
CA THR A 62 -1.62 1.25 8.89
C THR A 62 -0.48 0.24 9.11
N ILE A 63 0.39 0.06 8.12
CA ILE A 63 1.54 -0.84 8.19
C ILE A 63 2.64 -0.27 9.13
N LYS A 64 2.87 1.04 9.09
CA LYS A 64 3.89 1.72 9.91
C LYS A 64 3.45 1.99 11.34
N GLY A 65 2.14 2.02 11.60
CA GLY A 65 1.50 2.34 12.87
C GLY A 65 1.58 1.25 13.94
#